data_AF-A0A7S1WXF7-F1
#
_entry.id   AF-A0A7S1WXF7-F1
#
_cell.length_a   1.000
_cell.length_b   1.000
_cell.length_c   1.000
_cell.angle_alpha   90.00
_cell.angle_beta   90.00
_cell.angle_gamma   90.00
#
_symmetry.space_group_name_H-M   'P 1'
#
loop_
_entity.id
_entity.type
_entity.pdbx_description
1 polymer ?
#
loop_
_entity_poly.entity_id
_entity_poly.type
_entity_poly.pdbx_seq_one_letter_code
_entity_poly.pdbx_strand_id
1 'polypeptide(L)'
;QGILQDGFRLPEHHGMFGKGIYFADCPLKSWQYTDGIMHLRPGLLMMCWVELGRRSHQKAARNSLTRPPRRTFMQWVRQEERYTSVVGDDKDAGGALRVPEYVVYDTDKMQVEYICEVRCVPPGTSRPPSAPPAAA
;
A
#
# COMPACT_ATOMS: atom_id res chain seq x y z
N GLN A 1 -14.41 -3.90 14.83
CA GLN A 1 -14.44 -2.78 13.88
C GLN A 1 -13.39 -3.01 12.80
N GLY A 2 -13.76 -2.84 11.54
CA GLY A 2 -12.96 -3.28 10.39
C GLY A 2 -13.07 -2.34 9.19
N ILE A 3 -12.15 -2.47 8.24
CA ILE A 3 -11.95 -1.50 7.15
C ILE A 3 -13.20 -1.31 6.29
N LEU A 4 -14.01 -2.36 6.09
CA LEU A 4 -15.24 -2.26 5.28
C LEU A 4 -16.38 -1.50 5.97
N GLN A 5 -16.36 -1.41 7.30
CA GLN A 5 -17.40 -0.74 8.08
C GLN A 5 -17.03 0.73 8.32
N ASP A 6 -15.79 0.98 8.71
CA ASP A 6 -15.35 2.27 9.24
C ASP A 6 -14.37 2.99 8.29
N GLY A 7 -14.03 2.39 7.14
CA GLY A 7 -12.99 2.87 6.25
C GLY A 7 -11.58 2.61 6.78
N PHE A 8 -10.59 3.17 6.08
CA PHE A 8 -9.21 3.12 6.53
C PHE A 8 -8.99 4.02 7.75
N ARG A 9 -8.06 3.63 8.62
CA ARG A 9 -7.64 4.40 9.79
C ARG A 9 -6.13 4.48 9.82
N LEU A 10 -5.60 5.62 10.27
CA LEU A 10 -4.16 5.75 10.51
C LEU A 10 -3.72 4.80 11.63
N PRO A 11 -2.57 4.14 11.50
CA PRO A 11 -2.12 3.16 12.47
C PRO A 11 -1.66 3.82 13.78
N GLU A 12 -1.85 3.12 14.90
CA GLU A 12 -1.35 3.56 16.21
C GLU A 12 0.18 3.50 16.28
N HIS A 13 0.77 2.48 15.66
CA HIS A 13 2.21 2.25 15.61
C HIS A 13 2.82 2.72 14.29
N HIS A 14 4.13 2.98 14.31
CA HIS A 14 4.88 3.49 13.17
C HIS A 14 5.33 2.36 12.25
N GLY A 15 5.04 2.49 10.95
CA GLY A 15 5.71 1.73 9.90
C GLY A 15 7.05 2.34 9.48
N MET A 16 7.63 1.84 8.38
CA MET A 16 8.93 2.29 7.88
C MET A 16 8.98 3.79 7.54
N PHE A 17 7.85 4.32 7.09
CA PHE A 17 7.61 5.73 6.76
C PHE A 17 6.54 6.33 7.70
N GLY A 18 6.46 5.80 8.92
CA GLY A 18 5.63 6.30 10.01
C GLY A 18 4.15 5.95 9.93
N LYS A 19 3.27 6.85 10.39
CA LYS A 19 1.85 6.57 10.65
C LYS A 19 0.95 6.82 9.44
N GLY A 20 1.30 6.23 8.30
CA GLY A 20 0.47 6.26 7.10
C GLY A 20 -0.13 4.90 6.78
N ILE A 21 -0.98 4.88 5.76
CA ILE A 21 -1.57 3.66 5.19
C ILE A 21 -0.69 3.24 4.01
N TYR A 22 -0.29 1.97 4.00
CA TYR A 22 0.71 1.42 3.11
C TYR A 22 0.07 0.66 1.95
N PHE A 23 0.55 0.94 0.75
CA PHE A 23 0.17 0.26 -0.49
C PHE A 23 1.42 -0.23 -1.22
N ALA A 24 1.24 -1.25 -2.05
CA ALA A 24 2.29 -1.77 -2.91
C ALA A 24 1.67 -2.24 -4.24
N ASP A 25 2.37 -1.98 -5.34
CA ASP A 25 1.95 -2.47 -6.67
C ASP A 25 2.22 -3.97 -6.84
N CYS A 26 3.06 -4.55 -5.98
CA CYS A 26 3.37 -5.98 -5.97
C CYS A 26 2.41 -6.73 -5.03
N PRO A 27 1.47 -7.55 -5.52
CA PRO A 27 0.51 -8.27 -4.68
C PRO A 27 1.20 -9.21 -3.68
N LEU A 28 2.33 -9.81 -4.07
CA LEU A 28 3.10 -10.72 -3.23
C LEU A 28 3.70 -10.04 -2.00
N LYS A 29 3.94 -8.72 -2.05
CA LYS A 29 4.34 -7.95 -0.89
C LYS A 29 3.18 -7.76 0.09
N SER A 30 2.02 -7.34 -0.40
CA SER A 30 0.82 -7.18 0.43
C SER A 30 0.34 -8.52 1.01
N TRP A 31 0.50 -9.61 0.26
CA TRP A 31 0.19 -10.96 0.71
C TRP A 31 0.96 -11.36 1.98
N GLN A 32 2.19 -10.84 2.18
CA GLN A 32 2.98 -11.11 3.39
C GLN A 32 2.36 -10.55 4.66
N TYR A 33 1.42 -9.63 4.54
CA TYR A 33 0.67 -9.04 5.64
C TYR A 33 -0.71 -9.68 5.82
N THR A 34 -0.98 -10.78 5.12
CA THR A 34 -2.14 -11.63 5.38
C THR A 34 -1.73 -12.82 6.25
N ASP A 35 -2.64 -13.31 7.09
CA ASP A 35 -2.45 -14.57 7.83
C ASP A 35 -2.29 -15.80 6.91
N GLY A 36 -2.47 -15.63 5.58
CA GLY A 36 -2.35 -16.65 4.56
C GLY A 36 -0.93 -17.25 4.44
N ILE A 37 0.12 -16.52 4.86
CA ILE A 37 1.50 -17.06 4.84
C ILE A 37 1.72 -18.14 5.89
N MET A 38 1.24 -17.97 7.12
CA MET A 38 1.54 -18.91 8.21
C MET A 38 0.63 -20.15 8.21
N HIS A 39 -0.56 -20.07 7.61
CA HIS A 39 -1.59 -21.10 7.79
C HIS A 39 -2.11 -21.73 6.50
N LEU A 40 -1.55 -21.41 5.33
CA LEU A 40 -2.04 -21.88 4.02
C LEU A 40 -3.55 -21.62 3.83
N ARG A 41 -4.07 -20.55 4.46
CA ARG A 41 -5.46 -20.14 4.37
C ARG A 41 -5.65 -19.12 3.25
N PRO A 42 -6.84 -19.04 2.64
CA PRO A 42 -7.19 -17.89 1.81
C PRO A 42 -6.99 -16.59 2.59
N GLY A 43 -6.41 -15.60 1.94
CA GLY A 43 -6.22 -14.25 2.46
C GLY A 43 -7.01 -13.27 1.60
N LEU A 44 -7.40 -12.14 2.18
CA LEU A 44 -8.04 -11.05 1.45
C LEU A 44 -6.98 -10.01 1.07
N LEU A 45 -6.95 -9.63 -0.20
CA LEU A 45 -6.24 -8.46 -0.69
C LEU A 45 -7.25 -7.41 -1.12
N MET A 46 -6.98 -6.15 -0.77
CA MET A 46 -7.78 -5.02 -1.24
C MET A 46 -7.05 -4.31 -2.37
N MET A 47 -7.74 -4.10 -3.48
CA MET A 47 -7.30 -3.21 -4.54
C MET A 47 -8.00 -1.88 -4.37
N CYS A 48 -7.22 -0.81 -4.29
CA CYS A 48 -7.73 0.51 -3.98
C CYS A 48 -7.30 1.50 -5.05
N TRP A 49 -8.19 2.43 -5.39
CA TRP A 49 -7.79 3.70 -5.99
C TRP A 49 -7.13 4.55 -4.91
N VAL A 50 -5.94 5.08 -5.19
CA VAL A 50 -5.16 5.85 -4.22
C VAL A 50 -4.62 7.13 -4.88
N GLU A 51 -5.02 8.28 -4.36
CA GLU A 51 -4.58 9.58 -4.83
C GLU A 51 -3.21 9.94 -4.24
N LEU A 52 -2.15 9.57 -4.96
CA LEU A 52 -0.78 9.83 -4.50
C LEU A 52 -0.39 11.31 -4.59
N GLY A 53 -0.93 12.05 -5.57
CA GLY A 53 -0.56 13.44 -5.87
C GLY A 53 0.95 13.63 -6.00
N ARG A 54 1.49 14.71 -5.41
CA ARG A 54 2.94 14.94 -5.37
C ARG A 54 3.60 14.00 -4.35
N ARG A 55 4.52 13.18 -4.83
CA ARG A 55 5.20 12.13 -4.07
C ARG A 55 6.55 12.59 -3.52
N SER A 56 6.82 12.31 -2.24
CA SER A 56 8.14 12.48 -1.65
C SER A 56 8.89 11.15 -1.65
N HIS A 57 9.96 11.05 -2.42
CA HIS A 57 10.78 9.85 -2.54
C HIS A 57 11.73 9.70 -1.36
N GLN A 58 11.76 8.51 -0.76
CA GLN A 58 12.59 8.16 0.39
C GLN A 58 13.41 6.90 0.09
N LYS A 59 14.74 7.08 0.04
CA LYS A 59 15.69 5.98 -0.20
C LYS A 59 15.94 5.10 1.02
N ALA A 60 15.55 5.57 2.21
CA ALA A 60 15.73 4.87 3.49
C ALA A 60 14.54 5.12 4.42
N ALA A 61 14.41 4.29 5.45
CA ALA A 61 13.35 4.35 6.43
C ALA A 61 13.31 5.70 7.19
N ARG A 62 12.11 6.21 7.41
CA ARG A 62 11.82 7.42 8.21
C ARG A 62 10.56 7.19 9.03
N ASN A 63 10.71 6.40 10.09
CA ASN A 63 9.62 5.95 10.96
C ASN A 63 8.90 7.08 11.72
N SER A 64 9.50 8.25 11.90
CA SER A 64 8.91 9.35 12.68
C SER A 64 7.87 10.19 11.93
N LEU A 65 7.59 9.88 10.66
CA LEU A 65 6.63 10.64 9.87
C LEU A 65 5.18 10.41 10.34
N THR A 66 4.43 11.49 10.56
CA THR A 66 2.98 11.45 10.81
C THR A 66 2.18 12.09 9.68
N ARG A 67 2.89 12.63 8.68
CA ARG A 67 2.38 13.31 7.49
C ARG A 67 3.48 13.30 6.41
N PRO A 68 3.15 13.62 5.15
CA PRO A 68 4.18 13.78 4.12
C PRO A 68 5.22 14.85 4.52
N PRO A 69 6.49 14.69 4.09
CA PRO A 69 7.53 15.68 4.36
C PRO A 69 7.14 17.09 3.91
N ARG A 70 7.62 18.10 4.65
CA ARG A 70 7.45 19.49 4.26
C ARG A 70 8.35 19.82 3.07
N ARG A 71 7.88 20.78 2.25
CA ARG A 71 8.69 21.38 1.19
C ARG A 71 9.93 22.03 1.77
N THR A 72 11.04 21.98 1.04
CA THR A 72 12.20 22.82 1.35
C THR A 72 11.89 24.28 1.03
N PHE A 73 12.69 25.20 1.58
CA PHE A 73 12.55 26.64 1.29
C PHE A 73 12.61 26.91 -0.22
N MET A 74 13.54 26.26 -0.93
CA MET A 74 13.69 26.44 -2.38
C MET A 74 12.45 25.97 -3.17
N GLN A 75 11.86 24.84 -2.77
CA GLN A 75 10.62 24.34 -3.37
C GLN A 75 9.42 25.25 -3.08
N TRP A 76 9.40 25.87 -1.90
CA TRP A 76 8.38 26.88 -1.56
C TRP A 76 8.53 28.14 -2.41
N VAL A 77 9.75 28.67 -2.58
CA VAL A 77 10.03 29.83 -3.45
C VAL A 77 9.63 29.55 -4.89
N ARG A 78 9.85 28.32 -5.38
CA ARG A 78 9.41 27.86 -6.71
C ARG A 78 7.91 27.57 -6.82
N GLN A 79 7.14 27.80 -5.75
CA GLN A 79 5.71 27.55 -5.68
C GLN A 79 5.29 26.11 -6.01
N GLU A 80 6.18 25.13 -5.84
CA GLU A 80 5.87 23.74 -6.16
C GLU A 80 4.83 23.17 -5.19
N GLU A 81 3.96 22.27 -5.63
CA GLU A 81 2.91 21.69 -4.79
C GLU A 81 3.44 21.00 -3.52
N ARG A 82 2.61 20.90 -2.48
CA ARG A 82 2.98 20.16 -1.26
C ARG A 82 2.97 18.67 -1.55
N TYR A 83 3.88 17.94 -0.90
CA TYR A 83 3.81 16.49 -0.93
C TYR A 83 2.54 15.99 -0.25
N THR A 84 1.88 15.03 -0.88
CA THR A 84 0.64 14.40 -0.40
C THR A 84 0.84 12.94 -0.03
N SER A 85 1.93 12.33 -0.50
CA SER A 85 2.29 10.95 -0.21
C SER A 85 3.81 10.76 -0.14
N VAL A 86 4.22 9.58 0.32
CA VAL A 86 5.60 9.12 0.34
C VAL A 86 5.75 7.89 -0.54
N VAL A 87 6.85 7.81 -1.28
CA VAL A 87 7.29 6.61 -1.99
C VAL A 87 8.56 6.10 -1.33
N GLY A 88 8.55 4.87 -0.86
CA GLY A 88 9.76 4.15 -0.52
C GLY A 88 10.38 3.62 -1.80
N ASP A 89 11.60 4.06 -2.10
CA ASP A 89 12.30 3.66 -3.32
C ASP A 89 12.87 2.23 -3.17
N ASP A 90 12.77 1.45 -4.24
CA ASP A 90 13.42 0.15 -4.34
C ASP A 90 14.89 0.27 -4.75
N LYS A 91 15.59 -0.87 -4.79
CA LYS A 91 17.01 -0.92 -5.14
C LYS A 91 17.31 -0.41 -6.55
N ASP A 92 16.39 -0.59 -7.49
CA ASP A 92 16.57 -0.15 -8.87
C ASP A 92 16.52 1.38 -8.98
N ALA A 93 15.71 2.03 -8.14
CA ALA A 93 15.70 3.49 -7.94
C ALA A 93 16.78 4.00 -6.96
N GLY A 94 17.67 3.12 -6.47
CA GLY A 94 18.75 3.45 -5.53
C GLY A 94 18.30 3.62 -4.07
N GLY A 95 17.15 3.07 -3.72
CA GLY A 95 16.65 2.92 -2.35
C GLY A 95 16.98 1.57 -1.72
N ALA A 96 16.36 1.29 -0.57
CA ALA A 96 16.63 0.11 0.24
C ALA A 96 15.59 -1.01 0.07
N LEU A 97 14.43 -0.72 -0.53
CA LEU A 97 13.35 -1.69 -0.64
C LEU A 97 13.59 -2.70 -1.76
N ARG A 98 12.98 -3.90 -1.64
CA ARG A 98 12.98 -4.90 -2.73
C ARG A 98 12.02 -4.54 -3.85
N VAL A 99 10.91 -3.89 -3.49
CA VAL A 99 9.87 -3.37 -4.40
C VAL A 99 9.30 -2.09 -3.75
N PRO A 100 8.78 -1.13 -4.53
CA PRO A 100 8.34 0.15 -4.01
C PRO A 100 7.17 0.01 -3.02
N GLU A 101 7.05 1.01 -2.14
CA GLU A 101 5.90 1.19 -1.24
C GLU A 101 5.36 2.60 -1.37
N TYR A 102 4.04 2.74 -1.25
CA TYR A 102 3.35 4.01 -1.29
C TYR A 102 2.66 4.24 0.05
N VAL A 103 2.81 5.44 0.60
CA VAL A 103 2.27 5.77 1.91
C VAL A 103 1.46 7.06 1.83
N VAL A 104 0.21 6.95 2.26
CA VAL A 104 -0.75 8.06 2.30
C VAL A 104 -1.18 8.29 3.75
N TYR A 105 -1.36 9.56 4.13
CA TYR A 105 -1.66 9.95 5.52
C TYR A 105 -3.04 10.61 5.66
N ASP A 106 -3.79 10.69 4.55
CA ASP A 106 -5.12 11.27 4.47
C ASP A 106 -6.05 10.16 3.98
N THR A 107 -6.97 9.73 4.84
CA THR A 107 -7.88 8.59 4.59
C THR A 107 -8.85 8.86 3.45
N ASP A 108 -9.13 10.13 3.15
CA ASP A 108 -10.09 10.52 2.13
C ASP A 108 -9.51 10.38 0.70
N LYS A 109 -8.21 10.09 0.60
CA LYS A 109 -7.45 9.92 -0.65
C LYS A 109 -7.36 8.49 -1.13
N MET A 110 -8.20 7.61 -0.62
CA MET A 110 -8.21 6.22 -1.03
C MET A 110 -9.62 5.63 -0.98
N GLN A 111 -9.91 4.76 -1.93
CA GLN A 111 -11.17 4.06 -2.04
C GLN A 111 -10.92 2.60 -2.37
N VAL A 112 -11.56 1.68 -1.63
CA VAL A 112 -11.53 0.25 -1.97
C VAL A 112 -12.40 0.05 -3.22
N GLU A 113 -11.79 -0.47 -4.28
CA GLU A 113 -12.48 -0.81 -5.53
C GLU A 113 -12.84 -2.30 -5.56
N TYR A 114 -11.87 -3.16 -5.22
CA TYR A 114 -12.06 -4.61 -5.22
C TYR A 114 -11.53 -5.25 -3.95
N ILE A 115 -12.19 -6.33 -3.55
CA ILE A 115 -11.72 -7.25 -2.52
C ILE A 115 -11.50 -8.58 -3.19
N CYS A 116 -10.25 -9.04 -3.17
CA CYS A 116 -9.82 -10.27 -3.83
C CYS A 116 -9.53 -11.32 -2.76
N GLU A 117 -10.26 -12.44 -2.81
CA GLU A 117 -9.85 -13.63 -2.10
C GLU A 117 -8.71 -14.31 -2.88
N VAL A 118 -7.56 -14.44 -2.23
CA VAL A 118 -6.35 -15.01 -2.83
C VAL A 118 -5.93 -16.23 -2.02
N ARG A 119 -5.41 -17.25 -2.71
CA ARG A 119 -4.92 -18.48 -2.08
C ARG A 119 -3.55 -18.84 -2.63
N CYS A 120 -2.66 -19.31 -1.77
CA CYS A 120 -1.41 -19.91 -2.20
C CYS A 120 -1.69 -21.29 -2.80
N VAL A 121 -1.16 -21.56 -3.99
CA VAL A 121 -1.35 -22.82 -4.70
C VAL A 121 0.01 -23.49 -4.87
N PRO A 122 0.20 -24.73 -4.37
CA PRO A 122 1.44 -25.46 -4.58
C PRO A 122 1.78 -25.61 -6.08
N PRO A 123 3.07 -25.54 -6.46
CA PRO A 123 3.48 -25.82 -7.83
C PRO A 123 2.94 -27.17 -8.30
N GLY A 124 2.33 -27.21 -9.50
CA GLY A 124 1.76 -28.43 -10.08
C GLY A 124 0.28 -28.70 -9.78
N THR A 125 -0.39 -27.85 -9.00
CA THR A 125 -1.84 -27.98 -8.72
C THR A 125 -2.67 -26.94 -9.49
N SER A 126 -2.80 -27.08 -10.81
CA SER A 126 -3.74 -26.24 -11.56
C SER A 126 -5.18 -26.67 -11.26
N ARG A 127 -5.97 -25.79 -10.64
CA ARG A 127 -7.43 -25.93 -10.63
C ARG A 127 -7.94 -25.48 -12.00
N PRO A 128 -8.88 -26.19 -12.65
CA PRO A 128 -9.56 -25.65 -13.82
C PRO A 128 -10.24 -24.31 -13.46
N PRO A 129 -10.30 -23.34 -14.38
CA PRO A 129 -10.98 -22.07 -14.12
C PRO A 129 -12.41 -22.36 -13.65
N SER A 130 -12.78 -21.82 -12.49
CA SER A 130 -14.15 -21.92 -11.99
C SER A 130 -15.08 -21.27 -13.01
N ALA A 131 -16.19 -21.96 -13.33
CA ALA A 131 -17.22 -21.44 -14.22
C ALA A 131 -17.65 -20.02 -13.80
N PRO A 132 -17.92 -19.12 -14.75
CA PRO A 132 -18.40 -17.79 -14.42
C PRO A 132 -19.67 -17.87 -13.57
N PRO A 133 -19.91 -16.90 -12.67
CA PRO A 133 -21.13 -16.88 -11.87
C PRO A 133 -22.34 -16.88 -12.81
N ALA A 134 -23.35 -17.69 -12.48
CA ALA A 134 -24.61 -17.71 -13.21
C ALA A 134 -25.18 -16.29 -13.23
N ALA A 135 -25.42 -15.75 -14.42
CA ALA A 135 -26.05 -14.45 -14.60
C ALA A 135 -27.41 -14.46 -13.88
N ALA A 136 -27.59 -13.50 -12.98
CA ALA A 136 -28.85 -13.24 -12.30
C ALA A 136 -29.83 -12.52 -13.23
#